data_AF-S8BX90-F1
#
_entry.id   AF-S8BX90-F1
#
_cell.length_a   1.000
_cell.length_b   1.000
_cell.length_c   1.000
_cell.angle_alpha   90.00
_cell.angle_beta   90.00
_cell.angle_gamma   90.00
#
_symmetry.space_group_name_H-M   'P 1'
#
loop_
_entity.id
_entity.type
_entity.pdbx_description
1 polymer ?
#
loop_
_entity_poly.entity_id
_entity_poly.type
_entity_poly.pdbx_seq_one_letter_code
_entity_poly.pdbx_strand_id
1 'polypeptide(L)'
;MGNKLGRRRHVVDEKYTKPQGLYQHKDVDHKKLRKLILESKLAPCYPGDDDCSYDLEECPICFLYYPSLNRSRCCMKGICTECFLQMKTPNSSRPTQCPFCKTPNYAVEFRGVKTKEEKGLEQLEEQRVIEAKIRMRQKELLDDEERMLKRREINNGEVDYPSASGKQKKKKNRFFLSSIIFPIFTFAVEIQETVETDAAASTMTPFSRLRHNRDEDFDIDLEDIM
;
A
#
# COMPACT_ATOMS: atom_id res chain seq x y z
N MET A 1 17.16 39.41 -16.27
CA MET A 1 17.04 38.19 -17.10
C MET A 1 16.50 37.08 -16.21
N GLY A 2 15.19 36.79 -16.28
CA GLY A 2 14.55 35.77 -15.45
C GLY A 2 14.43 34.47 -16.24
N ASN A 3 15.18 33.44 -15.85
CA ASN A 3 14.99 32.09 -16.38
C ASN A 3 13.65 31.56 -15.86
N LYS A 4 12.61 31.62 -16.70
CA LYS A 4 11.40 30.83 -16.49
C LYS A 4 11.82 29.37 -16.69
N LEU A 5 11.99 28.62 -15.60
CA LEU A 5 12.09 27.17 -15.62
C LEU A 5 10.76 26.64 -16.17
N GLY A 6 10.66 26.56 -17.50
CA GLY A 6 9.53 25.92 -18.14
C GLY A 6 9.49 24.48 -17.66
N ARG A 7 8.46 24.13 -16.87
CA ARG A 7 8.12 22.73 -16.57
C ARG A 7 8.20 21.99 -17.90
N ARG A 8 9.11 21.02 -17.98
CA ARG A 8 9.32 20.18 -19.16
C ARG A 8 7.95 19.59 -19.50
N ARG A 9 7.34 20.01 -20.62
CA ARG A 9 5.99 19.57 -21.00
C ARG A 9 6.00 18.04 -21.04
N HIS A 10 5.12 17.43 -20.27
CA HIS A 10 4.98 15.97 -20.26
C HIS A 10 4.49 15.53 -21.64
N VAL A 11 5.35 14.85 -22.39
CA VAL A 11 5.02 14.39 -23.74
C VAL A 11 4.17 13.11 -23.59
N VAL A 12 2.86 13.28 -23.60
CA VAL A 12 1.90 12.17 -23.65
C VAL A 12 1.66 11.81 -25.12
N ASP A 13 1.77 10.53 -25.46
CA ASP A 13 1.42 10.03 -26.78
C ASP A 13 -0.09 10.22 -27.03
N GLU A 14 -0.45 10.65 -28.24
CA GLU A 14 -1.81 10.94 -28.68
C GLU A 14 -2.78 9.79 -28.38
N LYS A 15 -2.31 8.54 -28.49
CA LYS A 15 -3.13 7.35 -28.22
C LYS A 15 -3.64 7.25 -26.78
N TYR A 16 -2.97 7.89 -25.83
CA TYR A 16 -3.36 7.92 -24.41
C TYR A 16 -4.17 9.16 -24.03
N THR A 17 -4.57 9.98 -25.02
CA THR A 17 -5.43 11.15 -24.80
C THR A 17 -6.92 10.87 -25.05
N LYS A 18 -7.25 9.61 -25.33
CA LYS A 18 -8.61 9.11 -25.59
C LYS A 18 -8.91 7.88 -24.73
N PRO A 19 -10.18 7.62 -24.36
CA PRO A 19 -10.56 6.42 -23.62
C PRO A 19 -10.15 5.14 -24.37
N GLN A 20 -9.75 4.09 -23.63
CA GLN A 20 -9.37 2.79 -24.21
C GLN A 20 -10.55 1.84 -24.40
N GLY A 21 -11.75 2.24 -23.96
CA GLY A 21 -12.99 1.51 -24.20
C GLY A 21 -13.37 0.59 -23.05
N LEU A 22 -12.89 0.87 -21.83
CA LEU A 22 -13.35 0.17 -20.62
C LEU A 22 -14.84 0.41 -20.38
N TYR A 23 -15.34 1.59 -20.75
CA TYR A 23 -16.76 1.95 -20.73
C TYR A 23 -17.17 2.64 -22.03
N GLN A 24 -18.47 2.64 -22.32
CA GLN A 24 -19.03 3.35 -23.47
C GLN A 24 -19.31 4.81 -23.11
N HIS A 25 -18.38 5.70 -23.46
CA HIS A 25 -18.46 7.13 -23.19
C HIS A 25 -19.08 7.90 -24.38
N LYS A 26 -20.42 7.91 -24.50
CA LYS A 26 -21.11 8.58 -25.62
C LYS A 26 -21.11 10.11 -25.52
N ASP A 27 -21.05 10.65 -24.31
CA ASP A 27 -21.26 12.07 -24.03
C ASP A 27 -19.99 12.83 -23.61
N VAL A 28 -18.80 12.23 -23.80
CA VAL A 28 -17.52 12.85 -23.41
C VAL A 28 -16.94 13.66 -24.58
N ASP A 29 -16.66 14.95 -24.36
CA ASP A 29 -15.93 15.76 -25.35
C ASP A 29 -14.44 15.38 -25.38
N HIS A 30 -14.08 14.56 -26.36
CA HIS A 30 -12.71 14.10 -26.57
C HIS A 30 -11.69 15.23 -26.79
N LYS A 31 -12.10 16.40 -27.33
CA LYS A 31 -11.17 17.53 -27.51
C LYS A 31 -10.82 18.15 -26.16
N LYS A 32 -11.80 18.32 -25.28
CA LYS A 32 -11.58 18.83 -23.92
C LYS A 32 -10.77 17.83 -23.09
N LEU A 33 -11.13 16.54 -23.14
CA LEU A 33 -10.36 15.49 -22.46
C LEU A 33 -8.89 15.51 -22.88
N ARG A 34 -8.62 15.54 -24.19
CA ARG A 34 -7.26 15.64 -24.73
C ARG A 34 -6.53 16.87 -24.20
N LYS A 35 -7.19 18.04 -24.22
CA LYS A 35 -6.61 19.29 -23.70
C LYS A 35 -6.25 19.17 -22.22
N LEU A 36 -7.13 18.61 -21.39
CA LEU A 36 -6.88 18.42 -19.96
C LEU A 36 -5.70 17.47 -19.69
N ILE A 37 -5.58 16.39 -20.45
CA ILE A 37 -4.44 15.46 -20.33
C ILE A 37 -3.12 16.14 -20.72
N LEU A 38 -3.10 16.86 -21.85
CA LEU A 38 -1.91 17.58 -22.33
C LEU A 38 -1.51 18.75 -21.42
N GLU A 39 -2.47 19.36 -20.72
CA GLU A 39 -2.24 20.38 -19.69
C GLU A 39 -1.87 19.78 -18.32
N SER A 40 -1.72 18.45 -18.21
CA SER A 40 -1.46 17.74 -16.94
C SER A 40 -2.52 17.98 -15.88
N LYS A 41 -3.76 18.28 -16.27
CA LYS A 41 -4.91 18.43 -15.38
C LYS A 41 -5.60 17.09 -15.10
N LEU A 42 -5.47 16.15 -16.02
CA LEU A 42 -5.90 14.76 -15.87
C LEU A 42 -4.77 13.79 -16.21
N ALA A 43 -4.81 12.62 -15.58
CA ALA A 43 -3.94 11.50 -15.91
C ALA A 43 -4.24 11.00 -17.34
N PRO A 44 -3.23 10.56 -18.11
CA PRO A 44 -3.46 9.92 -19.40
C PRO A 44 -4.34 8.67 -19.27
N CYS A 45 -5.12 8.39 -20.33
CA CYS A 45 -5.91 7.17 -20.45
C CYS A 45 -5.01 6.00 -20.89
N TYR A 46 -4.13 5.54 -20.00
CA TYR A 46 -3.36 4.32 -20.23
C TYR A 46 -4.27 3.10 -20.21
N PRO A 47 -3.97 2.03 -20.98
CA PRO A 47 -4.62 0.74 -20.78
C PRO A 47 -4.30 0.23 -19.37
N GLY A 48 -5.28 -0.42 -18.74
CA GLY A 48 -5.07 -1.05 -17.45
C GLY A 48 -4.35 -2.39 -17.62
N ASP A 49 -3.54 -2.73 -16.63
CA ASP A 49 -2.86 -4.02 -16.51
C ASP A 49 -3.50 -4.84 -15.38
N ASP A 50 -3.57 -6.15 -15.51
CA ASP A 50 -4.04 -7.05 -14.45
C ASP A 50 -2.92 -7.41 -13.47
N ASP A 51 -1.66 -7.26 -13.89
CA ASP A 51 -0.50 -7.65 -13.10
C ASP A 51 0.04 -6.49 -12.24
N CYS A 52 0.35 -6.83 -10.99
CA CYS A 52 0.94 -5.90 -10.03
C CYS A 52 2.43 -5.69 -10.34
N SER A 53 2.80 -4.50 -10.82
CA SER A 53 4.19 -4.09 -11.00
C SER A 53 4.55 -2.96 -10.03
N TYR A 54 5.81 -2.92 -9.59
CA TYR A 54 6.33 -1.97 -8.60
C TYR A 54 6.12 -0.49 -8.98
N ASP A 55 5.89 -0.23 -10.26
CA ASP A 55 5.75 1.11 -10.83
C ASP A 55 4.30 1.54 -11.09
N LEU A 56 3.33 0.66 -10.86
CA LEU A 56 1.92 0.89 -11.14
C LEU A 56 1.11 1.07 -9.85
N GLU A 57 -0.01 1.76 -9.97
CA GLU A 57 -0.98 1.92 -8.89
C GLU A 57 -2.31 1.30 -9.28
N GLU A 58 -2.94 0.63 -8.32
CA GLU A 58 -4.24 0.00 -8.48
C GLU A 58 -5.37 1.04 -8.42
N CYS A 59 -6.29 0.98 -9.39
CA CYS A 59 -7.53 1.73 -9.33
C CYS A 59 -8.59 0.93 -8.55
N PRO A 60 -9.08 1.41 -7.38
CA PRO A 60 -10.01 0.66 -6.52
C PRO A 60 -11.43 0.50 -7.10
N ILE A 61 -11.69 0.96 -8.33
CA ILE A 61 -12.99 0.86 -9.00
C ILE A 61 -12.99 -0.25 -10.04
N CYS A 62 -11.93 -0.34 -10.85
CA CYS A 62 -11.80 -1.37 -11.89
C CYS A 62 -10.78 -2.47 -11.55
N PHE A 63 -10.03 -2.33 -10.44
CA PHE A 63 -9.00 -3.26 -9.98
C PHE A 63 -7.84 -3.49 -10.96
N LEU A 64 -7.68 -2.59 -11.92
CA LEU A 64 -6.56 -2.59 -12.86
C LEU A 64 -5.45 -1.66 -12.39
N TYR A 65 -4.22 -1.97 -12.79
CA TYR A 65 -3.00 -1.25 -12.49
C TYR A 65 -2.66 -0.24 -13.59
N TYR A 66 -2.28 0.97 -13.19
CA TYR A 66 -1.96 2.06 -14.12
C TYR A 66 -0.67 2.80 -13.72
N PRO A 67 0.09 3.36 -14.69
CA PRO A 67 1.29 4.14 -14.38
C PRO A 67 1.04 5.39 -13.54
N SER A 68 -0.19 5.91 -13.58
CA SER A 68 -0.58 7.08 -12.82
C SER A 68 -2.10 7.19 -12.69
N LEU A 69 -2.57 7.64 -11.54
CA LEU A 69 -3.99 7.84 -11.24
C LEU A 69 -4.29 9.31 -10.93
N ASN A 70 -5.55 9.72 -11.11
CA ASN A 70 -6.06 11.00 -10.62
C ASN A 70 -6.33 10.90 -9.12
N ARG A 71 -6.04 11.95 -8.35
CA ARG A 71 -6.32 12.01 -6.91
C ARG A 71 -7.61 12.74 -6.65
N SER A 72 -8.49 12.14 -5.87
CA SER A 72 -9.70 12.79 -5.36
C SER A 72 -9.33 14.01 -4.53
N ARG A 73 -9.90 15.19 -4.80
CA ARG A 73 -9.57 16.40 -4.01
C ARG A 73 -10.02 16.31 -2.55
N CYS A 74 -11.11 15.59 -2.28
CA CYS A 74 -11.69 15.47 -0.94
C CYS A 74 -10.96 14.48 -0.02
N CYS A 75 -10.42 13.37 -0.55
CA CYS A 75 -9.86 12.29 0.27
C CYS A 75 -8.56 11.68 -0.27
N MET A 76 -8.00 12.24 -1.34
CA MET A 76 -6.73 11.83 -1.97
C MET A 76 -6.69 10.39 -2.50
N LYS A 77 -7.83 9.69 -2.56
CA LYS A 77 -7.93 8.35 -3.15
C LYS A 77 -7.71 8.41 -4.67
N GLY A 78 -6.96 7.43 -5.19
CA GLY A 78 -6.62 7.32 -6.60
C GLY A 78 -7.78 6.74 -7.43
N ILE A 79 -7.94 7.23 -8.67
CA ILE A 79 -8.90 6.72 -9.66
C ILE A 79 -8.34 6.87 -11.08
N CYS A 80 -8.54 5.88 -11.96
CA CYS A 80 -8.13 6.00 -13.36
C CYS A 80 -9.06 6.96 -14.14
N THR A 81 -8.59 7.50 -15.25
CA THR A 81 -9.34 8.51 -16.01
C THR A 81 -10.65 7.97 -16.57
N GLU A 82 -10.70 6.72 -17.04
CA GLU A 82 -11.95 6.12 -17.55
C GLU A 82 -12.98 5.90 -16.44
N CYS A 83 -12.55 5.43 -15.26
CA CYS A 83 -13.44 5.32 -14.10
C CYS A 83 -13.95 6.71 -13.66
N PHE A 84 -13.11 7.75 -13.71
CA PHE A 84 -13.54 9.12 -13.42
C PHE A 84 -14.60 9.62 -14.41
N LEU A 85 -14.40 9.40 -15.72
CA LEU A 85 -15.38 9.75 -16.74
C LEU A 85 -16.71 9.01 -16.56
N GLN A 86 -16.68 7.79 -16.02
CA GLN A 86 -17.86 6.97 -15.77
C GLN A 86 -18.72 7.46 -14.58
N MET A 87 -18.14 8.21 -13.64
CA MET A 87 -18.85 8.67 -12.43
C MET A 87 -20.00 9.63 -12.74
N LYS A 88 -20.07 10.20 -13.94
CA LYS A 88 -21.10 11.16 -14.32
C LYS A 88 -22.38 10.46 -14.77
N THR A 89 -23.48 10.82 -14.14
CA THR A 89 -24.84 10.47 -14.61
C THR A 89 -25.30 11.52 -15.63
N PRO A 90 -25.48 11.18 -16.92
CA PRO A 90 -25.72 12.15 -17.99
C PRO A 90 -27.03 12.96 -17.89
N ASN A 91 -27.89 12.72 -16.89
CA ASN A 91 -29.19 13.39 -16.74
C ASN A 91 -29.53 13.78 -15.30
N SER A 92 -28.54 13.89 -14.41
CA SER A 92 -28.78 14.26 -13.01
C SER A 92 -28.46 15.73 -12.77
N SER A 93 -29.42 16.46 -12.20
CA SER A 93 -29.17 17.79 -11.61
C SER A 93 -28.44 17.71 -10.26
N ARG A 94 -28.23 16.50 -9.72
CA ARG A 94 -27.52 16.30 -8.46
C ARG A 94 -26.02 16.28 -8.70
N PRO A 95 -25.24 16.94 -7.84
CA PRO A 95 -23.79 16.93 -7.94
C PRO A 95 -23.26 15.50 -7.75
N THR A 96 -22.25 15.15 -8.55
CA THR A 96 -21.58 13.85 -8.43
C THR A 96 -20.94 13.73 -7.05
N GLN A 97 -21.19 12.63 -6.35
CA GLN A 97 -20.59 12.36 -5.04
C GLN A 97 -19.33 11.51 -5.20
N CYS A 98 -18.34 11.74 -4.32
CA CYS A 98 -17.12 10.95 -4.29
C CYS A 98 -17.45 9.47 -4.04
N PRO A 99 -16.92 8.52 -4.83
CA PRO A 99 -17.22 7.09 -4.63
C PRO A 99 -16.71 6.59 -3.27
N PHE A 100 -15.65 7.21 -2.75
CA PHE A 100 -14.94 6.79 -1.54
C PHE A 100 -15.51 7.38 -0.25
N CYS A 101 -15.69 8.70 -0.18
CA CYS A 101 -16.08 9.40 1.06
C CYS A 101 -17.42 10.15 0.96
N LYS A 102 -18.13 10.02 -0.18
CA LYS A 102 -19.46 10.60 -0.43
C LYS A 102 -19.54 12.14 -0.38
N THR A 103 -18.41 12.84 -0.32
CA THR A 103 -18.36 14.30 -0.46
C THR A 103 -19.01 14.72 -1.78
N PRO A 104 -19.93 15.72 -1.79
CA PRO A 104 -20.52 16.23 -3.02
C PRO A 104 -19.49 16.97 -3.87
N ASN A 105 -19.84 17.30 -5.11
CA ASN A 105 -18.97 17.99 -6.07
C ASN A 105 -17.64 17.26 -6.25
N TYR A 106 -17.73 15.98 -6.64
CA TYR A 106 -16.56 15.14 -6.78
C TYR A 106 -15.64 15.65 -7.89
N ALA A 107 -14.48 16.17 -7.48
CA ALA A 107 -13.42 16.63 -8.36
C ALA A 107 -12.13 15.86 -8.11
N VAL A 108 -11.30 15.80 -9.16
CA VAL A 108 -9.98 15.17 -9.11
C VAL A 108 -8.90 16.16 -9.51
N GLU A 109 -7.66 15.83 -9.15
CA GLU A 109 -6.47 16.53 -9.60
C GLU A 109 -5.42 15.52 -10.06
N PHE A 110 -4.66 15.87 -11.10
CA PHE A 110 -3.53 15.08 -11.53
C PHE A 110 -2.23 15.70 -11.03
N ARG A 111 -1.53 14.97 -10.16
CA ARG A 111 -0.25 15.42 -9.58
C ARG A 111 0.98 15.05 -10.44
N GLY A 112 0.77 14.36 -11.56
CA GLY A 112 1.84 13.81 -12.39
C GLY A 112 2.19 12.37 -12.04
N VAL A 113 3.00 11.75 -12.88
CA VAL A 113 3.65 10.46 -12.58
C VAL A 113 4.71 10.72 -11.51
N LYS A 114 4.80 9.86 -10.48
CA LYS A 114 5.90 9.92 -9.50
C LYS A 114 7.23 9.86 -10.25
N THR A 115 8.14 10.78 -9.93
CA THR A 115 9.46 10.81 -10.55
C THR A 115 10.27 9.57 -10.15
N LYS A 116 11.26 9.18 -10.97
CA LYS A 116 12.22 8.12 -10.61
C LYS A 116 12.93 8.45 -9.29
N GLU A 117 13.21 9.74 -9.10
CA GLU A 117 13.54 10.43 -7.84
C GLU A 117 12.80 9.87 -6.63
N GLU A 118 11.50 10.19 -6.62
CA GLU A 118 10.57 9.89 -5.53
C GLU A 118 10.36 8.40 -5.35
N LYS A 119 10.26 7.64 -6.45
CA LYS A 119 10.11 6.18 -6.42
C LYS A 119 11.32 5.50 -5.76
N GLY A 120 12.54 5.94 -6.07
CA GLY A 120 13.75 5.40 -5.45
C GLY A 120 13.83 5.67 -3.95
N LEU A 121 13.34 6.83 -3.51
CA LEU A 121 13.26 7.15 -2.08
C LEU A 121 12.22 6.28 -1.35
N GLU A 122 11.06 6.03 -1.95
CA GLU A 122 10.04 5.13 -1.40
C GLU A 122 10.60 3.71 -1.25
N GLN A 123 11.26 3.17 -2.27
CA GLN A 123 11.89 1.84 -2.22
C GLN A 123 12.96 1.72 -1.14
N LEU A 124 13.80 2.75 -0.99
CA LEU A 124 14.83 2.76 0.04
C LEU A 124 14.22 2.76 1.45
N GLU A 125 13.15 3.54 1.65
CA GLU A 125 12.45 3.58 2.93
C GLU A 125 11.74 2.25 3.23
N GLU A 126 11.08 1.65 2.23
CA GLU A 126 10.50 0.31 2.34
C GLU A 126 11.55 -0.73 2.72
N GLN A 127 12.71 -0.70 2.05
CA GLN A 127 13.82 -1.62 2.34
C GLN A 127 14.32 -1.46 3.78
N ARG A 128 14.43 -0.22 4.28
CA ARG A 128 14.80 0.05 5.69
C ARG A 128 13.77 -0.50 6.66
N VAL A 129 12.48 -0.34 6.37
CA VAL A 129 11.40 -0.88 7.21
C VAL A 129 11.47 -2.41 7.24
N ILE A 130 11.72 -3.05 6.10
CA ILE A 130 11.88 -4.51 6.01
C ILE A 130 13.07 -4.96 6.84
N GLU A 131 14.23 -4.32 6.69
CA GLU A 131 15.45 -4.65 7.44
C GLU A 131 15.23 -4.49 8.95
N ALA A 132 14.59 -3.39 9.38
CA ALA A 132 14.28 -3.16 10.77
C ALA A 132 13.35 -4.24 11.34
N LYS A 133 12.31 -4.63 10.59
CA LYS A 133 11.39 -5.71 10.99
C LYS A 133 12.10 -7.06 11.13
N ILE A 134 13.01 -7.40 10.21
CA ILE A 134 13.79 -8.64 10.27
C ILE A 134 14.68 -8.63 11.52
N ARG A 135 15.37 -7.52 11.77
CA ARG A 135 16.26 -7.37 12.93
C ARG A 135 15.52 -7.50 14.26
N MET A 136 14.34 -6.88 14.37
CA MET A 136 13.50 -7.00 15.56
C MET A 136 13.08 -8.45 15.80
N ARG A 137 12.56 -9.13 14.77
CA ARG A 137 12.14 -10.53 14.85
C ARG A 137 13.30 -11.46 15.24
N GLN A 138 14.49 -11.25 14.68
CA GLN A 138 15.67 -12.05 15.03
C GLN A 138 16.09 -11.84 16.48
N LYS A 139 16.02 -10.60 16.98
CA LYS A 139 16.33 -10.30 18.38
C LYS A 139 15.32 -10.96 19.33
N GLU A 140 14.03 -10.90 19.02
CA GLU A 140 12.98 -11.57 19.82
C GLU A 140 13.24 -13.08 19.93
N LEU A 141 13.62 -13.72 18.83
CA LEU A 141 13.96 -15.16 18.82
C LEU A 141 15.18 -15.48 19.70
N LEU A 142 16.21 -14.63 19.69
CA LEU A 142 17.39 -14.80 20.54
C LEU A 142 17.05 -14.58 22.02
N ASP A 143 16.28 -13.55 22.34
CA ASP A 143 15.83 -13.26 23.70
C ASP A 143 14.93 -14.41 24.22
N ASP A 144 14.10 -15.02 23.34
CA ASP A 144 13.30 -16.21 23.64
C ASP A 144 14.16 -17.45 23.91
N GLU A 145 15.18 -17.69 23.08
CA GLU A 145 16.12 -18.79 23.25
C GLU A 145 16.89 -18.67 24.58
N GLU A 146 17.38 -17.48 24.91
CA GLU A 146 18.05 -17.21 26.19
C GLU A 146 17.10 -17.45 27.38
N ARG A 147 15.86 -16.97 27.29
CA ARG A 147 14.83 -17.22 28.32
C ARG A 147 14.54 -18.71 28.50
N MET A 148 14.51 -19.49 27.41
CA MET A 148 14.32 -20.94 27.46
C MET A 148 15.51 -21.66 28.08
N LEU A 149 16.75 -21.28 27.73
CA LEU A 149 17.97 -21.83 28.33
C LEU A 149 18.02 -21.56 29.84
N LYS A 150 17.75 -20.32 30.26
CA LYS A 150 17.72 -19.94 31.68
C LYS A 150 16.68 -20.72 32.48
N ARG A 151 15.49 -20.96 31.92
CA ARG A 151 14.47 -21.83 32.54
C ARG A 151 14.95 -23.28 32.66
N ARG A 152 15.65 -23.81 31.65
CA ARG A 152 16.22 -25.16 31.69
C ARG A 152 17.30 -25.30 32.76
N GLU A 153 18.16 -24.29 32.91
CA GLU A 153 19.20 -24.27 33.94
C GLU A 153 18.61 -24.24 35.36
N ILE A 154 17.61 -23.40 35.61
CA ILE A 154 16.91 -23.33 36.91
C ILE A 154 16.21 -24.66 37.24
N ASN A 155 15.57 -25.30 36.25
CA ASN A 155 14.88 -26.58 36.44
C ASN A 155 15.84 -27.78 36.61
N ASN A 156 17.09 -27.65 36.14
CA ASN A 156 18.15 -28.64 36.38
C ASN A 156 18.92 -28.37 37.70
N GLY A 157 18.56 -27.32 38.44
CA GLY A 157 19.14 -26.91 39.72
C GLY A 157 18.20 -27.11 40.92
N GLU A 158 17.78 -28.35 41.18
CA GLU A 158 17.11 -28.80 42.42
C GLU A 158 17.70 -30.18 42.80
N VAL A 159 18.22 -30.54 43.98
CA VAL A 159 18.54 -29.88 45.28
C VAL A 159 19.61 -30.78 45.93
N ASP A 160 20.73 -30.23 46.43
CA ASP A 160 21.67 -30.94 47.31
C ASP A 160 21.43 -30.47 48.76
N TYR A 161 20.68 -31.26 49.53
CA TYR A 161 20.49 -31.05 50.98
C TYR A 161 21.59 -31.79 51.75
N PRO A 162 22.28 -31.16 52.71
CA PRO A 162 23.17 -31.89 53.61
C PRO A 162 22.36 -32.46 54.77
N SER A 163 22.20 -33.79 54.86
CA SER A 163 22.41 -34.53 56.12
C SER A 163 22.08 -36.03 56.07
N ALA A 164 23.04 -36.77 56.64
CA ALA A 164 22.91 -37.90 57.55
C ALA A 164 21.87 -39.02 57.26
N SER A 165 22.43 -40.20 56.93
CA SER A 165 22.00 -41.56 57.32
C SER A 165 20.51 -41.94 57.19
N GLY A 166 20.18 -42.82 56.24
CA GLY A 166 18.98 -43.66 56.33
C GLY A 166 18.39 -44.20 55.02
N LYS A 167 18.86 -45.38 54.60
CA LYS A 167 18.27 -46.40 53.69
C LYS A 167 17.12 -46.01 52.71
N GLN A 168 17.48 -46.05 51.42
CA GLN A 168 16.77 -46.49 50.20
C GLN A 168 15.22 -46.51 50.12
N LYS A 169 14.69 -45.81 49.11
CA LYS A 169 13.70 -46.36 48.16
C LYS A 169 13.90 -45.79 46.75
N LYS A 170 14.19 -46.68 45.79
CA LYS A 170 14.39 -46.39 44.36
C LYS A 170 13.07 -45.99 43.68
N LYS A 171 13.04 -44.88 42.96
CA LYS A 171 12.23 -44.71 41.75
C LYS A 171 13.15 -44.22 40.62
N LYS A 172 13.37 -45.10 39.64
CA LYS A 172 14.11 -44.81 38.41
C LYS A 172 13.17 -44.09 37.45
N ASN A 173 13.34 -42.78 37.22
CA ASN A 173 12.85 -42.18 35.98
C ASN A 173 14.00 -42.22 34.98
N ARG A 174 13.82 -43.11 34.00
CA ARG A 174 14.77 -43.34 32.91
C ARG A 174 14.79 -42.11 32.03
N PHE A 175 15.99 -41.54 31.87
CA PHE A 175 16.39 -40.84 30.66
C PHE A 175 15.97 -41.68 29.45
N PHE A 176 15.13 -41.12 28.58
CA PHE A 176 15.06 -41.51 27.19
C PHE A 176 15.71 -40.39 26.39
N LEU A 177 16.98 -40.61 26.04
CA LEU A 177 17.57 -40.02 24.84
C LEU A 177 16.72 -40.50 23.66
N SER A 178 15.89 -39.61 23.12
CA SER A 178 15.26 -39.81 21.83
C SER A 178 15.90 -38.82 20.87
N SER A 179 16.85 -39.33 20.10
CA SER A 179 17.29 -38.74 18.84
C SER A 179 16.05 -38.36 18.02
N ILE A 180 15.90 -37.09 17.66
CA ILE A 180 15.00 -36.70 16.58
C ILE A 180 15.81 -35.86 15.60
N ILE A 181 15.89 -36.45 14.42
CA ILE A 181 16.51 -35.98 13.20
C ILE A 181 15.96 -34.60 12.84
N PHE A 182 16.84 -33.65 12.52
CA PHE A 182 16.48 -32.39 11.87
C PHE A 182 15.81 -32.69 10.51
N PRO A 183 14.58 -32.24 10.23
CA PRO A 183 14.16 -32.10 8.86
C PRO A 183 14.81 -30.82 8.31
N ILE A 184 15.67 -30.98 7.30
CA ILE A 184 15.99 -29.90 6.37
C ILE A 184 14.66 -29.58 5.68
N PHE A 185 14.02 -28.48 6.05
CA PHE A 185 12.83 -28.01 5.35
C PHE A 185 13.28 -27.19 4.14
N THR A 186 13.27 -27.84 2.98
CA THR A 186 13.16 -27.18 1.69
C THR A 186 11.89 -26.33 1.68
N PHE A 187 12.04 -25.03 1.48
CA PHE A 187 10.91 -24.10 1.30
C PHE A 187 10.22 -24.43 -0.04
N ALA A 188 9.08 -25.12 0.02
CA ALA A 188 8.08 -25.08 -1.04
C ALA A 188 7.02 -24.06 -0.60
N VAL A 189 6.86 -23.03 -1.42
CA VAL A 189 5.83 -22.00 -1.29
C VAL A 189 4.49 -22.66 -1.61
N GLU A 190 3.60 -22.74 -0.63
CA GLU A 190 2.16 -22.86 -0.88
C GLU A 190 1.45 -21.74 -0.12
N ILE A 191 0.91 -20.83 -0.93
CA ILE A 191 -0.02 -19.79 -0.55
C ILE A 191 -1.32 -20.50 -0.17
N GLN A 192 -1.82 -20.27 1.05
CA GLN A 192 -3.22 -20.51 1.33
C GLN A 192 -3.82 -19.37 2.14
N GLU A 193 -4.73 -18.67 1.48
CA GLU A 193 -5.72 -17.77 2.05
C GLU A 193 -6.40 -18.42 3.26
N THR A 194 -6.45 -17.70 4.38
CA THR A 194 -7.58 -17.83 5.30
C THR A 194 -7.96 -16.44 5.78
N VAL A 195 -9.19 -16.09 5.43
CA VAL A 195 -9.94 -14.92 5.86
C VAL A 195 -10.44 -15.20 7.27
N GLU A 196 -10.20 -14.32 8.24
CA GLU A 196 -11.15 -14.11 9.34
C GLU A 196 -10.87 -12.79 10.05
N THR A 197 -11.99 -12.08 10.24
CA THR A 197 -12.17 -10.76 10.83
C THR A 197 -11.94 -10.79 12.34
N ASP A 198 -11.37 -9.73 12.91
CA ASP A 198 -11.94 -9.12 14.12
C ASP A 198 -11.36 -7.73 14.42
N ALA A 199 -12.26 -6.88 14.89
CA ALA A 199 -12.07 -5.46 15.17
C ALA A 199 -11.57 -5.23 16.60
N ALA A 200 -10.63 -4.30 16.80
CA ALA A 200 -10.51 -3.52 18.02
C ALA A 200 -9.70 -2.24 17.80
N ALA A 201 -10.21 -1.14 18.35
CA ALA A 201 -9.77 0.23 18.16
C ALA A 201 -8.62 0.67 19.10
N SER A 202 -7.77 1.58 18.62
CA SER A 202 -7.03 2.63 19.38
C SER A 202 -6.24 3.47 18.36
N THR A 203 -6.69 4.64 17.91
CA THR A 203 -6.55 6.01 18.46
C THR A 203 -5.11 6.56 18.52
N MET A 204 -4.94 7.76 17.92
CA MET A 204 -3.78 8.69 17.85
C MET A 204 -2.89 8.52 16.60
N THR A 205 -2.55 9.49 15.75
CA THR A 205 -2.81 10.94 15.55
C THR A 205 -2.25 11.29 14.14
N PRO A 206 -2.86 12.16 13.32
CA PRO A 206 -2.31 12.48 12.00
C PRO A 206 -1.21 13.54 12.06
N PHE A 207 -0.05 13.26 11.44
CA PHE A 207 0.98 14.25 11.16
C PHE A 207 0.51 15.19 10.05
N SER A 208 -0.01 16.35 10.42
CA SER A 208 -0.25 17.46 9.50
C SER A 208 1.07 18.17 9.17
N ARG A 209 1.69 17.84 8.03
CA ARG A 209 2.68 18.74 7.42
C ARG A 209 1.96 19.71 6.49
N LEU A 210 1.68 20.89 7.03
CA LEU A 210 1.27 22.06 6.26
C LEU A 210 2.46 22.49 5.39
N ARG A 211 2.43 22.16 4.10
CA ARG A 211 3.20 22.88 3.08
C ARG A 211 2.23 23.79 2.34
N HIS A 212 2.32 25.07 2.68
CA HIS A 212 1.72 26.16 1.93
C HIS A 212 2.49 26.29 0.61
N ASN A 213 1.90 25.84 -0.49
CA ASN A 213 2.24 26.33 -1.82
C ASN A 213 0.95 26.90 -2.40
N ARG A 214 0.93 28.23 -2.53
CA ARG A 214 -0.04 28.95 -3.34
C ARG A 214 0.24 28.58 -4.78
N ASP A 215 -0.66 27.82 -5.39
CA ASP A 215 -0.77 27.73 -6.85
C ASP A 215 -2.28 27.71 -7.17
N GLU A 216 -2.72 28.84 -7.74
CA GLU A 216 -4.01 29.13 -8.40
C GLU A 216 -5.02 27.96 -8.48
N ASP A 217 -6.10 28.07 -7.71
CA ASP A 217 -7.26 27.18 -7.75
C ASP A 217 -7.95 27.25 -9.12
N PHE A 218 -7.67 26.26 -9.96
CA PHE A 218 -8.53 25.95 -11.12
C PHE A 218 -9.29 24.66 -10.77
N ASP A 219 -10.49 24.81 -10.25
CA ASP A 219 -11.45 23.73 -10.09
C ASP A 219 -11.78 23.17 -11.48
N ILE A 220 -11.55 21.88 -11.68
CA ILE A 220 -11.99 21.17 -12.88
C ILE A 220 -13.14 20.30 -12.42
N ASP A 221 -14.33 20.84 -12.57
CA ASP A 221 -15.53 20.07 -12.29
C ASP A 221 -15.79 19.10 -13.44
N LEU A 222 -16.43 17.98 -13.11
CA LEU A 222 -16.93 17.00 -14.08
C LEU A 222 -17.83 17.64 -15.16
N GLU A 223 -18.35 18.84 -14.91
CA GLU A 223 -19.15 19.65 -15.82
C GLU A 223 -18.34 20.27 -16.96
N ASP A 224 -17.06 20.59 -16.74
CA ASP A 224 -16.23 21.27 -17.73
C ASP A 224 -15.74 20.35 -18.85
N ILE A 225 -15.74 19.03 -18.63
CA ILE A 225 -15.18 18.01 -19.53
C ILE A 225 -16.20 17.54 -20.57
N MET A 226 -17.50 17.70 -20.31
CA MET A 226 -18.57 17.38 -21.27
C MET A 226 -18.83 18.53 -22.22
#